data_AF-A0A180ENV3-F1
#
_entry.id   AF-A0A180ENV3-F1
#
_cell.length_a   1.000
_cell.length_b   1.000
_cell.length_c   1.000
_cell.angle_alpha   90.00
_cell.angle_beta   90.00
_cell.angle_gamma   90.00
#
_symmetry.space_group_name_H-M   'P 1'
#
loop_
_entity.id
_entity.type
_entity.pdbx_description
1 polymer ?
#
loop_
_entity_poly.entity_id
_entity_poly.type
_entity_poly.pdbx_seq_one_letter_code
_entity_poly.pdbx_strand_id
1 'polypeptide(L)'
;MTPSLTSKATLFLFTLLACFPLKAQDIYAVHAGIFRDVRGQDFKIIGDLGYVYSLPASDKEVEVMVGQYTSKNKATGILQQLNDRGFQNARLVTIPSTAGTPEIMVQFALHGTDRPIKWKEYLKLGPLHASSLDGTLKVFTGPYPSTEAAKTAIKQIKAAGYADAFVKIVPSLQLIPIDVFETGVKQPLIPIVLPPRPAIADTADQNLSQPTTAPRAKVTNVGEDVSEDTGTVIPRAGNSAKTPNKEVTRDAPSPTPMGSTVVVPTNSNNAPSSTIRDEKEVLPASEAVPPTSTALVKPPNLDGSTKRHSTAELQTILTQRGFYTSGIDGLYGPGTQQAYERAVRELPALVLYKQYASHSPRSLVTGDIPATSWPETQLLLTVADELAAGTTDQKRAKFLKQQRKALYTTKTTLSAVASSRTKDWAASLWENLNDWASEDPFHSHVITALKVSYHQTQSRLEQHYSDAGFTDVEARDLAIAMMQNLVGAELNRFL
;
A
#
# COMPACT_ATOMS: atom_id res chain seq x y z
N MET A 1 -36.58 83.93 20.13
CA MET A 1 -35.71 83.90 18.93
C MET A 1 -34.70 82.75 19.07
N THR A 2 -34.07 82.35 17.98
CA THR A 2 -33.11 81.23 17.84
C THR A 2 -31.67 81.66 18.19
N PRO A 3 -30.63 80.80 18.06
CA PRO A 3 -30.43 79.47 18.66
C PRO A 3 -29.00 79.30 19.27
N SER A 4 -28.64 78.11 19.79
CA SER A 4 -27.23 77.66 19.79
C SER A 4 -27.07 76.12 19.79
N LEU A 5 -25.90 75.66 19.35
CA LEU A 5 -25.58 74.31 18.87
C LEU A 5 -25.60 73.20 19.94
N THR A 6 -25.99 71.99 19.52
CA THR A 6 -25.54 70.73 20.14
C THR A 6 -24.42 70.10 19.30
N SER A 7 -23.38 69.56 19.95
CA SER A 7 -22.32 68.80 19.28
C SER A 7 -22.51 67.30 19.54
N LYS A 8 -22.43 66.48 18.50
CA LYS A 8 -22.46 65.01 18.59
C LYS A 8 -21.07 64.45 18.26
N ALA A 9 -20.43 63.79 19.23
CA ALA A 9 -19.21 63.05 18.98
C ALA A 9 -19.54 61.66 18.40
N THR A 10 -19.16 61.43 17.14
CA THR A 10 -19.27 60.11 16.49
C THR A 10 -17.99 59.32 16.74
N LEU A 11 -18.06 58.28 17.58
CA LEU A 11 -16.95 57.36 17.82
C LEU A 11 -16.83 56.37 16.66
N PHE A 12 -15.75 56.45 15.88
CA PHE A 12 -15.54 55.60 14.71
C PHE A 12 -14.71 54.36 15.09
N LEU A 13 -15.38 53.22 15.31
CA LEU A 13 -14.72 51.98 15.70
C LEU A 13 -14.12 51.26 14.47
N PHE A 14 -12.78 51.30 14.34
CA PHE A 14 -12.06 50.68 13.24
C PHE A 14 -11.85 49.17 13.49
N THR A 15 -12.68 48.32 12.90
CA THR A 15 -12.59 46.86 13.07
C THR A 15 -11.37 46.30 12.33
N LEU A 16 -10.32 45.94 13.08
CA LEU A 16 -9.08 45.37 12.51
C LEU A 16 -9.31 43.92 12.06
N LEU A 17 -9.48 43.69 10.75
CA LEU A 17 -9.76 42.36 10.20
C LEU A 17 -8.48 41.51 10.13
N ALA A 18 -8.22 40.72 11.19
CA ALA A 18 -7.04 39.86 11.27
C ALA A 18 -7.13 38.68 10.30
N CYS A 19 -6.47 38.77 9.14
CA CYS A 19 -6.29 37.65 8.21
C CYS A 19 -5.33 36.59 8.77
N PHE A 20 -5.83 35.74 9.67
CA PHE A 20 -5.14 34.49 10.02
C PHE A 20 -5.09 33.58 8.78
N PRO A 21 -3.91 33.09 8.36
CA PRO A 21 -3.83 32.13 7.26
C PRO A 21 -4.48 30.82 7.70
N LEU A 22 -5.53 30.38 6.98
CA LEU A 22 -6.11 29.06 7.19
C LEU A 22 -5.04 28.01 6.88
N LYS A 23 -4.60 27.29 7.91
CA LYS A 23 -3.84 26.04 7.70
C LYS A 23 -4.78 25.04 7.04
N ALA A 24 -4.30 24.39 5.98
CA ALA A 24 -5.01 23.26 5.40
C ALA A 24 -5.16 22.16 6.46
N GLN A 25 -6.37 21.60 6.59
CA GLN A 25 -6.75 20.70 7.69
C GLN A 25 -6.75 19.26 7.21
N ASP A 26 -5.91 18.44 7.84
CA ASP A 26 -5.70 17.04 7.45
C ASP A 26 -6.98 16.19 7.51
N ILE A 27 -7.02 15.21 6.62
CA ILE A 27 -8.16 14.35 6.38
C ILE A 27 -7.89 12.99 7.01
N TYR A 28 -8.89 12.44 7.69
CA TYR A 28 -8.83 11.16 8.37
C TYR A 28 -9.71 10.16 7.62
N ALA A 29 -9.10 9.23 6.90
CA ALA A 29 -9.79 8.14 6.24
C ALA A 29 -9.84 6.92 7.18
N VAL A 30 -10.95 6.19 7.18
CA VAL A 30 -11.08 4.99 8.01
C VAL A 30 -10.87 3.76 7.12
N HIS A 31 -9.90 2.93 7.47
CA HIS A 31 -9.63 1.65 6.83
C HIS A 31 -10.37 0.53 7.57
N ALA A 32 -10.99 -0.38 6.84
CA ALA A 32 -11.72 -1.53 7.39
C ALA A 32 -10.93 -2.85 7.33
N GLY A 33 -10.07 -3.04 6.32
CA GLY A 33 -9.30 -4.25 6.09
C GLY A 33 -8.76 -4.34 4.66
N ILE A 34 -7.75 -5.19 4.43
CA ILE A 34 -7.42 -5.66 3.08
C ILE A 34 -8.10 -7.00 2.86
N PHE A 35 -8.90 -7.08 1.80
CA PHE A 35 -9.78 -8.21 1.54
C PHE A 35 -9.54 -8.78 0.15
N ARG A 36 -9.66 -10.10 0.03
CA ARG A 36 -9.35 -10.84 -1.20
C ARG A 36 -10.61 -11.37 -1.88
N ASP A 37 -10.67 -11.23 -3.21
CA ASP A 37 -11.74 -11.77 -4.08
C ASP A 37 -13.18 -11.29 -3.69
N VAL A 38 -13.30 -10.13 -3.02
CA VAL A 38 -14.57 -9.54 -2.49
C VAL A 38 -15.22 -8.51 -3.43
N ARG A 39 -16.47 -8.09 -3.12
CA ARG A 39 -17.21 -7.02 -3.83
C ARG A 39 -17.83 -6.04 -2.84
N GLY A 40 -18.07 -4.78 -3.25
CA GLY A 40 -18.70 -3.75 -2.40
C GLY A 40 -20.05 -4.16 -1.79
N GLN A 41 -20.83 -5.01 -2.48
CA GLN A 41 -22.09 -5.56 -1.98
C GLN A 41 -21.97 -6.48 -0.75
N ASP A 42 -20.76 -6.97 -0.45
CA ASP A 42 -20.48 -7.86 0.68
C ASP A 42 -20.24 -7.05 1.97
N PHE A 43 -20.01 -5.73 1.86
CA PHE A 43 -19.78 -4.78 2.96
C PHE A 43 -21.03 -4.00 3.41
N LYS A 44 -22.24 -4.46 3.08
CA LYS A 44 -23.49 -3.77 3.42
C LYS A 44 -23.67 -3.48 4.92
N ILE A 45 -23.08 -4.30 5.79
CA ILE A 45 -23.13 -4.15 7.25
C ILE A 45 -22.39 -2.91 7.78
N ILE A 46 -21.56 -2.26 6.96
CA ILE A 46 -20.83 -1.01 7.28
C ILE A 46 -21.20 0.17 6.37
N GLY A 47 -22.16 -0.01 5.46
CA GLY A 47 -22.59 1.03 4.50
C GLY A 47 -23.36 2.19 5.14
N ASP A 48 -23.79 2.05 6.38
CA ASP A 48 -24.42 3.09 7.20
C ASP A 48 -23.40 4.01 7.89
N LEU A 49 -22.15 3.55 8.07
CA LEU A 49 -21.07 4.32 8.69
C LEU A 49 -20.47 5.38 7.75
N GLY A 50 -20.55 5.16 6.45
CA GLY A 50 -20.02 6.04 5.43
C GLY A 50 -20.03 5.40 4.05
N TYR A 51 -19.60 6.16 3.04
CA TYR A 51 -19.40 5.60 1.71
C TYR A 51 -18.25 4.59 1.73
N VAL A 52 -18.57 3.32 1.47
CA VAL A 52 -17.60 2.24 1.36
C VAL A 52 -17.01 2.22 -0.05
N TYR A 53 -15.69 2.19 -0.14
CA TYR A 53 -14.94 2.16 -1.40
C TYR A 53 -13.70 1.27 -1.29
N SER A 54 -13.13 0.94 -2.44
CA SER A 54 -11.91 0.15 -2.56
C SER A 54 -10.72 0.98 -3.06
N LEU A 55 -9.52 0.52 -2.75
CA LEU A 55 -8.27 0.89 -3.41
C LEU A 55 -7.54 -0.43 -3.78
N PRO A 56 -6.87 -0.53 -4.95
CA PRO A 56 -6.19 -1.75 -5.35
C PRO A 56 -4.93 -1.99 -4.50
N ALA A 57 -4.84 -3.16 -3.84
CA ALA A 57 -3.68 -3.57 -3.04
C ALA A 57 -2.81 -4.61 -3.77
N SER A 58 -3.43 -5.55 -4.49
CA SER A 58 -2.77 -6.49 -5.42
C SER A 58 -3.77 -7.01 -6.48
N ASP A 59 -3.35 -7.93 -7.35
CA ASP A 59 -4.17 -8.53 -8.43
C ASP A 59 -5.55 -9.04 -7.98
N LYS A 60 -5.68 -9.45 -6.70
CA LYS A 60 -6.93 -10.00 -6.14
C LYS A 60 -7.31 -9.41 -4.78
N GLU A 61 -6.57 -8.42 -4.31
CA GLU A 61 -6.75 -7.82 -2.99
C GLU A 61 -7.09 -6.34 -3.11
N VAL A 62 -8.12 -5.93 -2.37
CA VAL A 62 -8.57 -4.54 -2.27
C VAL A 62 -8.46 -4.07 -0.83
N GLU A 63 -7.91 -2.88 -0.65
CA GLU A 63 -7.97 -2.13 0.60
C GLU A 63 -9.33 -1.46 0.70
N VAL A 64 -10.15 -1.87 1.68
CA VAL A 64 -11.53 -1.39 1.83
C VAL A 64 -11.59 -0.27 2.87
N MET A 65 -12.19 0.84 2.45
CA MET A 65 -12.19 2.11 3.16
C MET A 65 -13.63 2.61 3.40
N VAL A 66 -13.84 3.36 4.48
CA VAL A 66 -15.16 3.79 4.97
C VAL A 66 -15.18 5.31 5.15
N GLY A 67 -15.32 6.01 4.02
CA GLY A 67 -15.32 7.47 3.95
C GLY A 67 -14.00 8.14 4.33
N GLN A 68 -14.02 9.47 4.33
CA GLN A 68 -12.95 10.33 4.81
C GLN A 68 -13.59 11.50 5.60
N TYR A 69 -12.91 12.02 6.62
CA TYR A 69 -13.48 12.98 7.56
C TYR A 69 -12.48 14.07 7.92
N THR A 70 -12.92 15.32 8.04
CA THR A 70 -12.08 16.43 8.54
C THR A 70 -11.86 16.38 10.06
N SER A 71 -12.71 15.65 10.80
CA SER A 71 -12.64 15.50 12.24
C SER A 71 -12.08 14.14 12.64
N LYS A 72 -10.91 14.14 13.29
CA LYS A 72 -10.29 12.92 13.86
C LYS A 72 -11.25 12.19 14.80
N ASN A 73 -11.94 12.92 15.68
CA ASN A 73 -12.86 12.33 16.65
C ASN A 73 -14.05 11.62 15.98
N LYS A 74 -14.58 12.19 14.88
CA LYS A 74 -15.63 11.55 14.08
C LYS A 74 -15.12 10.25 13.45
N ALA A 75 -13.94 10.28 12.86
CA ALA A 75 -13.32 9.11 12.24
C ALA A 75 -12.95 8.01 13.26
N THR A 76 -12.48 8.37 14.45
CA THR A 76 -12.30 7.44 15.58
C THR A 76 -13.63 6.80 16.03
N GLY A 77 -14.73 7.57 16.03
CA GLY A 77 -16.07 7.04 16.33
C GLY A 77 -16.60 6.08 15.26
N ILE A 78 -16.17 6.23 14.00
CA ILE A 78 -16.46 5.26 12.93
C ILE A 78 -15.56 4.02 13.05
N LEU A 79 -14.27 4.21 13.37
CA LEU A 79 -13.32 3.10 13.63
C LEU A 79 -13.80 2.18 14.76
N GLN A 80 -14.26 2.73 15.89
CA GLN A 80 -14.82 1.90 16.96
C GLN A 80 -16.03 1.08 16.46
N GLN A 81 -16.94 1.71 15.71
CA GLN A 81 -18.10 1.04 15.13
C GLN A 81 -17.78 -0.02 14.05
N LEU A 82 -16.57 -0.01 13.49
CA LEU A 82 -16.04 -1.09 12.65
C LEU A 82 -15.54 -2.25 13.51
N ASN A 83 -14.75 -1.96 14.55
CA ASN A 83 -14.28 -2.95 15.52
C ASN A 83 -15.46 -3.69 16.16
N ASP A 84 -16.51 -2.97 16.57
CA ASP A 84 -17.75 -3.51 17.14
C ASP A 84 -18.54 -4.40 16.16
N ARG A 85 -18.34 -4.20 14.84
CA ARG A 85 -18.90 -5.03 13.75
C ARG A 85 -17.95 -6.18 13.32
N GLY A 86 -16.85 -6.41 14.04
CA GLY A 86 -15.90 -7.50 13.80
C GLY A 86 -14.72 -7.18 12.87
N PHE A 87 -14.57 -5.94 12.42
CA PHE A 87 -13.44 -5.50 11.58
C PHE A 87 -12.22 -5.18 12.47
N GLN A 88 -11.65 -6.20 13.12
CA GLN A 88 -10.62 -6.04 14.16
C GLN A 88 -9.33 -5.37 13.67
N ASN A 89 -9.03 -5.48 12.37
CA ASN A 89 -7.86 -4.87 11.71
C ASN A 89 -8.20 -3.53 11.03
N ALA A 90 -9.34 -2.92 11.40
CA ALA A 90 -9.65 -1.56 11.03
C ALA A 90 -8.66 -0.58 11.68
N ARG A 91 -8.33 0.51 10.98
CA ARG A 91 -7.42 1.55 11.49
C ARG A 91 -7.77 2.94 10.98
N LEU A 92 -7.15 3.95 11.58
CA LEU A 92 -7.26 5.33 11.12
C LEU A 92 -6.05 5.70 10.26
N VAL A 93 -6.30 6.13 9.03
CA VAL A 93 -5.30 6.59 8.07
C VAL A 93 -5.35 8.12 7.99
N THR A 94 -4.23 8.79 8.22
CA THR A 94 -4.16 10.27 8.16
C THR A 94 -3.60 10.70 6.81
N ILE A 95 -4.45 11.30 5.98
CA ILE A 95 -4.10 11.86 4.68
C ILE A 95 -3.83 13.36 4.87
N PRO A 96 -2.58 13.84 4.75
CA PRO A 96 -2.29 15.26 4.88
C PRO A 96 -3.06 16.04 3.81
N SER A 97 -3.59 17.19 4.19
CA SER A 97 -4.51 17.97 3.34
C SER A 97 -3.92 18.45 2.02
N THR A 98 -2.59 18.58 1.96
CA THR A 98 -1.79 18.92 0.77
C THR A 98 -1.28 17.70 0.00
N ALA A 99 -1.58 16.47 0.43
CA ALA A 99 -0.91 15.28 -0.06
C ALA A 99 -1.51 14.70 -1.36
N GLY A 100 -0.61 14.39 -2.29
CA GLY A 100 -0.91 13.81 -3.60
C GLY A 100 -0.63 14.78 -4.74
N THR A 101 -0.51 14.27 -5.96
CA THR A 101 -0.36 15.11 -7.15
C THR A 101 -1.62 15.96 -7.37
N PRO A 102 -1.52 17.25 -7.70
CA PRO A 102 -2.69 18.09 -8.01
C PRO A 102 -3.28 17.72 -9.38
N GLU A 103 -4.29 16.86 -9.39
CA GLU A 103 -4.98 16.41 -10.61
C GLU A 103 -6.05 17.42 -11.07
N ILE A 104 -6.12 17.66 -12.39
CA ILE A 104 -7.16 18.53 -12.99
C ILE A 104 -8.39 17.68 -13.31
N MET A 105 -9.45 17.88 -12.56
CA MET A 105 -10.70 17.12 -12.64
C MET A 105 -11.87 18.01 -13.10
N VAL A 106 -12.95 17.40 -13.59
CA VAL A 106 -14.25 18.08 -13.73
C VAL A 106 -15.23 17.48 -12.74
N GLN A 107 -15.67 18.26 -11.75
CA GLN A 107 -16.74 17.87 -10.84
C GLN A 107 -18.08 18.06 -11.54
N PHE A 108 -18.95 17.05 -11.53
CA PHE A 108 -20.25 17.11 -12.23
C PHE A 108 -21.44 16.62 -11.39
N ALA A 109 -21.21 15.95 -10.26
CA ALA A 109 -22.26 15.49 -9.36
C ALA A 109 -21.86 15.60 -7.88
N LEU A 110 -22.87 15.68 -7.02
CA LEU A 110 -22.75 15.75 -5.56
C LEU A 110 -23.87 14.91 -4.94
N HIS A 111 -23.51 14.00 -4.03
CA HIS A 111 -24.46 13.15 -3.30
C HIS A 111 -24.21 13.21 -1.80
N GLY A 112 -25.28 13.11 -1.01
CA GLY A 112 -25.21 12.68 0.39
C GLY A 112 -25.44 11.17 0.48
N THR A 113 -25.32 10.61 1.68
CA THR A 113 -25.53 9.19 2.00
C THR A 113 -26.82 8.61 1.43
N ASP A 114 -27.91 9.37 1.45
CA ASP A 114 -29.26 8.84 1.27
C ASP A 114 -29.74 8.83 -0.20
N ARG A 115 -28.88 9.17 -1.17
CA ARG A 115 -29.26 9.31 -2.59
C ARG A 115 -28.63 8.20 -3.45
N PRO A 116 -29.44 7.39 -4.17
CA PRO A 116 -28.92 6.32 -5.01
C PRO A 116 -28.16 6.89 -6.23
N ILE A 117 -26.91 6.48 -6.38
CA ILE A 117 -25.99 7.02 -7.38
C ILE A 117 -26.20 6.31 -8.73
N LYS A 118 -26.38 7.09 -9.79
CA LYS A 118 -26.66 6.59 -11.15
C LYS A 118 -25.38 6.20 -11.92
N TRP A 119 -24.57 5.30 -11.34
CA TRP A 119 -23.26 4.92 -11.89
C TRP A 119 -23.26 4.56 -13.38
N LYS A 120 -24.24 3.78 -13.84
CA LYS A 120 -24.40 3.40 -15.26
C LYS A 120 -24.57 4.59 -16.22
N GLU A 121 -25.10 5.72 -15.74
CA GLU A 121 -25.21 6.96 -16.49
C GLU A 121 -23.93 7.78 -16.42
N TYR A 122 -23.24 7.76 -15.27
CA TYR A 122 -22.01 8.51 -15.05
C TYR A 122 -20.83 7.94 -15.83
N LEU A 123 -20.71 6.61 -15.95
CA LEU A 123 -19.64 5.93 -16.69
C LEU A 123 -19.64 6.28 -18.20
N LYS A 124 -20.71 6.89 -18.71
CA LYS A 124 -20.79 7.43 -20.08
C LYS A 124 -19.98 8.72 -20.28
N LEU A 125 -19.54 9.36 -19.20
CA LEU A 125 -18.76 10.61 -19.20
C LEU A 125 -17.23 10.37 -19.19
N GLY A 126 -16.79 9.11 -19.29
CA GLY A 126 -15.38 8.71 -19.21
C GLY A 126 -14.98 8.16 -17.84
N PRO A 127 -13.66 8.02 -17.57
CA PRO A 127 -13.13 7.53 -16.30
C PRO A 127 -13.64 8.34 -15.12
N LEU A 128 -14.16 7.66 -14.10
CA LEU A 128 -14.78 8.28 -12.94
C LEU A 128 -13.87 8.22 -11.71
N HIS A 129 -13.91 9.30 -10.94
CA HIS A 129 -13.34 9.38 -9.61
C HIS A 129 -14.35 10.02 -8.66
N ALA A 130 -14.20 9.78 -7.36
CA ALA A 130 -14.99 10.43 -6.33
C ALA A 130 -14.12 10.98 -5.18
N SER A 131 -14.72 11.77 -4.30
CA SER A 131 -14.11 12.18 -3.04
C SER A 131 -15.20 12.18 -1.97
N SER A 132 -15.08 11.29 -0.98
CA SER A 132 -16.07 11.10 0.08
C SER A 132 -15.61 11.82 1.34
N LEU A 133 -16.01 13.08 1.50
CA LEU A 133 -15.61 13.89 2.66
C LEU A 133 -16.82 14.20 3.55
N ASP A 134 -16.73 13.76 4.80
CA ASP A 134 -17.70 13.96 5.88
C ASP A 134 -19.11 13.42 5.64
N GLY A 135 -19.26 12.46 4.72
CA GLY A 135 -20.54 11.90 4.27
C GLY A 135 -21.08 12.52 2.97
N THR A 136 -20.34 13.49 2.40
CA THR A 136 -20.64 14.09 1.09
C THR A 136 -19.73 13.50 0.01
N LEU A 137 -20.31 12.80 -0.95
CA LEU A 137 -19.62 12.25 -2.11
C LEU A 137 -19.64 13.24 -3.28
N LYS A 138 -18.49 13.79 -3.63
CA LYS A 138 -18.28 14.57 -4.86
C LYS A 138 -17.86 13.61 -5.97
N VAL A 139 -18.46 13.71 -7.15
CA VAL A 139 -18.14 12.84 -8.30
C VAL A 139 -17.53 13.65 -9.44
N PHE A 140 -16.46 13.10 -10.00
CA PHE A 140 -15.57 13.71 -10.98
C PHE A 140 -15.36 12.81 -12.20
N THR A 141 -15.02 13.42 -13.34
CA THR A 141 -14.38 12.75 -14.48
C THR A 141 -13.02 13.41 -14.75
N GLY A 142 -12.08 12.65 -15.30
CA GLY A 142 -10.66 13.01 -15.45
C GLY A 142 -9.72 11.86 -15.04
N PRO A 143 -8.42 12.12 -14.83
CA PRO A 143 -7.76 13.42 -14.91
C PRO A 143 -7.64 13.97 -16.34
N TYR A 144 -7.45 15.29 -16.44
CA TYR A 144 -7.21 16.00 -17.69
C TYR A 144 -5.79 16.59 -17.72
N PRO A 145 -5.08 16.55 -18.88
CA PRO A 145 -3.70 17.05 -18.98
C PRO A 145 -3.59 18.59 -18.93
N SER A 146 -4.71 19.32 -19.05
CA SER A 146 -4.75 20.77 -18.95
C SER A 146 -6.15 21.28 -18.58
N THR A 147 -6.20 22.52 -18.11
CA THR A 147 -7.45 23.25 -17.87
C THR A 147 -8.27 23.40 -19.16
N GLU A 148 -7.61 23.45 -20.31
CA GLU A 148 -8.22 23.63 -21.65
C GLU A 148 -8.88 22.34 -22.13
N ALA A 149 -8.28 21.18 -21.84
CA ALA A 149 -8.92 19.88 -22.01
C ALA A 149 -10.16 19.74 -21.09
N ALA A 150 -10.03 20.11 -19.81
CA ALA A 150 -11.15 20.09 -18.86
C ALA A 150 -12.30 21.03 -19.26
N LYS A 151 -12.00 22.26 -19.71
CA LYS A 151 -12.96 23.23 -20.29
C LYS A 151 -13.67 22.67 -21.53
N THR A 152 -13.00 21.83 -22.32
CA THR A 152 -13.58 21.18 -23.50
C THR A 152 -14.53 20.06 -23.10
N ALA A 153 -14.12 19.19 -22.17
CA ALA A 153 -14.98 18.13 -21.62
C ALA A 153 -16.24 18.70 -20.94
N ILE A 154 -16.13 19.83 -20.23
CA ILE A 154 -17.28 20.53 -19.63
C ILE A 154 -18.40 20.82 -20.62
N LYS A 155 -18.10 21.14 -21.89
CA LYS A 155 -19.14 21.37 -22.91
C LYS A 155 -19.97 20.12 -23.16
N GLN A 156 -19.31 18.96 -23.25
CA GLN A 156 -19.96 17.66 -23.45
C GLN A 156 -20.73 17.24 -22.20
N ILE A 157 -20.15 17.43 -21.02
CA ILE A 157 -20.76 17.09 -19.72
C ILE A 157 -22.02 17.94 -19.44
N LYS A 158 -21.98 19.25 -19.73
CA LYS A 158 -23.17 20.12 -19.63
C LYS A 158 -24.24 19.74 -20.67
N ALA A 159 -23.85 19.38 -21.90
CA ALA A 159 -24.78 18.86 -22.91
C ALA A 159 -25.42 17.51 -22.52
N ALA A 160 -24.72 16.69 -21.73
CA ALA A 160 -25.25 15.45 -21.13
C ALA A 160 -26.15 15.69 -19.90
N GLY A 161 -26.53 16.94 -19.60
CA GLY A 161 -27.48 17.32 -18.55
C GLY A 161 -26.85 17.82 -17.24
N TYR A 162 -25.53 17.78 -17.09
CA TYR A 162 -24.83 18.20 -15.87
C TYR A 162 -24.46 19.68 -15.93
N ALA A 163 -25.50 20.54 -15.97
CA ALA A 163 -25.38 21.98 -16.19
C ALA A 163 -24.40 22.69 -15.24
N ASP A 164 -24.26 22.23 -14.00
CA ASP A 164 -23.40 22.82 -12.98
C ASP A 164 -21.93 22.37 -13.02
N ALA A 165 -21.53 21.54 -13.99
CA ALA A 165 -20.17 20.98 -14.03
C ALA A 165 -19.07 22.06 -14.14
N PHE A 166 -17.98 21.89 -13.38
CA PHE A 166 -16.88 22.86 -13.26
C PHE A 166 -15.50 22.18 -13.10
N VAL A 167 -14.43 22.88 -13.51
CA VAL A 167 -13.04 22.39 -13.34
C VAL A 167 -12.63 22.57 -11.89
N LYS A 168 -12.00 21.54 -11.31
CA LYS A 168 -11.45 21.58 -9.96
C LYS A 168 -10.10 20.85 -9.92
N ILE A 169 -9.11 21.46 -9.27
CA ILE A 169 -7.86 20.77 -8.91
C ILE A 169 -8.11 19.98 -7.62
N VAL A 170 -7.71 18.71 -7.57
CA VAL A 170 -7.89 17.81 -6.42
C VAL A 170 -6.59 17.01 -6.19
N PRO A 171 -6.06 16.94 -4.96
CA PRO A 171 -4.90 16.09 -4.68
C PRO A 171 -5.22 14.62 -4.88
N SER A 172 -4.31 13.85 -5.48
CA SER A 172 -4.54 12.45 -5.89
C SER A 172 -4.99 11.53 -4.75
N LEU A 173 -4.53 11.73 -3.51
CA LEU A 173 -4.96 10.93 -2.34
C LEU A 173 -6.40 11.21 -1.88
N GLN A 174 -7.03 12.29 -2.37
CA GLN A 174 -8.43 12.61 -2.12
C GLN A 174 -9.34 12.08 -3.23
N LEU A 175 -8.78 11.46 -4.28
CA LEU A 175 -9.48 10.87 -5.40
C LEU A 175 -9.57 9.34 -5.25
N ILE A 176 -10.80 8.89 -5.04
CA ILE A 176 -11.21 7.49 -5.02
C ILE A 176 -11.48 7.08 -6.48
N PRO A 177 -10.80 6.07 -7.07
CA PRO A 177 -11.21 5.53 -8.36
C PRO A 177 -12.59 4.87 -8.24
N ILE A 178 -13.38 4.90 -9.31
CA ILE A 178 -14.72 4.29 -9.31
C ILE A 178 -14.73 3.13 -10.32
N ASP A 179 -14.75 1.89 -9.81
CA ASP A 179 -14.68 0.68 -10.62
C ASP A 179 -15.85 -0.30 -10.40
N VAL A 180 -15.65 -1.59 -10.64
CA VAL A 180 -16.65 -2.64 -10.48
C VAL A 180 -17.06 -2.81 -9.00
N PHE A 181 -16.19 -2.49 -8.03
CA PHE A 181 -16.48 -2.60 -6.60
C PHE A 181 -17.55 -1.59 -6.15
N GLU A 182 -17.39 -0.29 -6.47
CA GLU A 182 -18.32 0.77 -6.05
C GLU A 182 -19.59 0.81 -6.91
N THR A 183 -19.48 0.41 -8.18
CA THR A 183 -20.60 0.49 -9.13
C THR A 183 -21.44 -0.76 -9.20
N GLY A 184 -20.87 -1.94 -8.92
CA GLY A 184 -21.45 -3.25 -9.24
C GLY A 184 -21.59 -3.52 -10.75
N VAL A 185 -21.16 -2.59 -11.62
CA VAL A 185 -21.29 -2.69 -13.07
C VAL A 185 -20.04 -3.35 -13.62
N LYS A 186 -20.16 -4.60 -14.09
CA LYS A 186 -19.10 -5.22 -14.89
C LYS A 186 -18.86 -4.38 -16.13
N GLN A 187 -17.65 -3.86 -16.29
CA GLN A 187 -17.23 -3.23 -17.54
C GLN A 187 -17.31 -4.27 -18.68
N PRO A 188 -17.69 -3.88 -19.90
CA PRO A 188 -17.63 -4.79 -21.04
C PRO A 188 -16.17 -5.20 -21.28
N LEU A 189 -15.92 -6.47 -21.60
CA LEU A 189 -14.60 -6.89 -22.05
C LEU A 189 -14.22 -6.07 -23.28
N ILE A 190 -13.03 -5.48 -23.27
CA ILE A 190 -12.46 -4.81 -24.45
C ILE A 190 -12.46 -5.83 -25.59
N PRO A 191 -13.13 -5.56 -26.73
CA PRO A 191 -13.06 -6.46 -27.88
C PRO A 191 -11.59 -6.58 -28.32
N ILE A 192 -11.04 -7.78 -28.25
CA ILE A 192 -9.69 -8.03 -28.77
C ILE A 192 -9.78 -7.89 -30.29
N VAL A 193 -9.43 -6.70 -30.79
CA VAL A 193 -9.16 -6.48 -32.21
C VAL A 193 -7.87 -7.22 -32.52
N LEU A 194 -7.99 -8.50 -32.84
CA LEU A 194 -6.90 -9.30 -33.38
C LEU A 194 -6.38 -8.56 -34.61
N PRO A 195 -5.09 -8.15 -34.66
CA PRO A 195 -4.55 -7.55 -35.86
C PRO A 195 -4.70 -8.56 -37.01
N PRO A 196 -5.11 -8.13 -38.22
CA PRO A 196 -5.26 -9.04 -39.34
C PRO A 196 -3.93 -9.75 -39.56
N ARG A 197 -3.96 -11.09 -39.50
CA ARG A 197 -2.78 -11.93 -39.71
C ARG A 197 -2.13 -11.50 -41.04
N PRO A 198 -0.85 -11.10 -41.06
CA PRO A 198 -0.22 -10.65 -42.30
C PRO A 198 -0.35 -11.76 -43.32
N ALA A 199 -0.93 -11.45 -44.48
CA ALA A 199 -1.06 -12.39 -45.57
C ALA A 199 0.34 -12.78 -46.03
N ILE A 200 0.69 -14.06 -45.88
CA ILE A 200 1.90 -14.61 -46.48
C ILE A 200 1.66 -14.55 -48.00
N ALA A 201 2.45 -13.72 -48.69
CA ALA A 201 2.31 -13.51 -50.12
C ALA A 201 2.98 -14.67 -50.87
N ASP A 202 2.26 -15.77 -51.05
CA ASP A 202 2.67 -16.85 -51.96
C ASP A 202 2.99 -16.25 -53.33
N THR A 203 4.24 -16.37 -53.76
CA THR A 203 4.74 -15.85 -55.03
C THR A 203 5.58 -16.90 -55.73
N ALA A 204 5.10 -17.35 -56.89
CA ALA A 204 5.60 -18.48 -57.69
C ALA A 204 5.45 -19.86 -56.98
N ASP A 205 5.10 -20.93 -57.69
CA ASP A 205 5.33 -21.15 -59.13
C ASP A 205 4.06 -21.53 -59.94
N GLN A 206 4.10 -21.31 -61.25
CA GLN A 206 3.07 -21.76 -62.19
C GLN A 206 3.59 -22.91 -63.05
N ASN A 207 2.86 -24.04 -63.12
CA ASN A 207 2.67 -24.72 -64.41
C ASN A 207 1.58 -25.81 -64.45
N LEU A 208 1.17 -26.12 -65.69
CA LEU A 208 0.36 -27.26 -66.16
C LEU A 208 -1.07 -27.48 -65.62
N SER A 209 -2.02 -26.94 -66.40
CA SER A 209 -3.06 -27.70 -67.14
C SER A 209 -4.19 -28.51 -66.45
N GLN A 210 -5.40 -28.20 -66.90
CA GLN A 210 -6.69 -28.91 -66.81
C GLN A 210 -6.75 -30.24 -67.61
N PRO A 211 -7.84 -31.06 -67.59
CA PRO A 211 -8.90 -31.26 -66.57
C PRO A 211 -9.32 -32.76 -66.33
N THR A 212 -10.45 -32.96 -65.63
CA THR A 212 -11.53 -33.98 -65.86
C THR A 212 -11.68 -35.20 -64.92
N THR A 213 -12.96 -35.61 -64.76
CA THR A 213 -13.52 -36.89 -64.27
C THR A 213 -13.22 -37.39 -62.84
N ALA A 214 -14.27 -37.47 -62.03
CA ALA A 214 -14.46 -38.52 -61.03
C ALA A 214 -15.09 -39.78 -61.71
N PRO A 215 -15.03 -41.00 -61.12
CA PRO A 215 -16.00 -41.34 -60.07
C PRO A 215 -15.57 -42.39 -58.99
N ARG A 216 -16.12 -42.22 -57.78
CA ARG A 216 -16.85 -43.19 -56.93
C ARG A 216 -16.30 -44.62 -56.65
N ALA A 217 -16.46 -45.02 -55.36
CA ALA A 217 -16.53 -46.39 -54.80
C ALA A 217 -15.21 -47.12 -54.43
N LYS A 218 -15.17 -48.14 -53.54
CA LYS A 218 -15.93 -48.54 -52.31
C LYS A 218 -15.34 -49.91 -51.84
N VAL A 219 -15.41 -50.27 -50.53
CA VAL A 219 -15.11 -51.62 -49.97
C VAL A 219 -13.61 -52.00 -49.95
N THR A 220 -13.03 -52.87 -49.09
CA THR A 220 -13.15 -53.22 -47.64
C THR A 220 -11.94 -54.13 -47.28
N ASN A 221 -11.50 -54.12 -46.00
CA ASN A 221 -10.65 -55.02 -45.18
C ASN A 221 -9.94 -56.30 -45.75
N VAL A 222 -9.00 -56.78 -44.90
CA VAL A 222 -8.30 -58.09 -44.80
C VAL A 222 -6.87 -58.05 -45.34
N GLY A 223 -5.84 -58.51 -44.60
CA GLY A 223 -5.81 -59.02 -43.21
C GLY A 223 -4.43 -59.62 -42.84
N GLU A 224 -4.31 -60.14 -41.61
CA GLU A 224 -3.21 -60.98 -41.06
C GLU A 224 -1.79 -60.35 -40.94
N ASP A 225 -0.91 -60.76 -40.03
CA ASP A 225 -1.01 -60.96 -38.55
C ASP A 225 0.45 -60.89 -37.97
N VAL A 226 0.96 -61.38 -36.82
CA VAL A 226 0.52 -62.33 -35.78
C VAL A 226 1.32 -62.09 -34.45
N SER A 227 0.76 -62.41 -33.28
CA SER A 227 1.38 -62.80 -31.96
C SER A 227 2.55 -61.99 -31.30
N GLU A 228 2.78 -61.98 -29.97
CA GLU A 228 2.09 -62.47 -28.74
C GLU A 228 2.65 -61.68 -27.51
N ASP A 229 1.83 -61.27 -26.51
CA ASP A 229 1.55 -61.90 -25.18
C ASP A 229 2.64 -61.61 -24.11
N THR A 230 2.42 -61.37 -22.80
CA THR A 230 1.31 -61.55 -21.82
C THR A 230 0.93 -60.20 -21.16
N GLY A 231 -0.15 -59.95 -20.39
CA GLY A 231 -1.03 -60.76 -19.51
C GLY A 231 -0.90 -60.23 -18.05
N THR A 232 -1.89 -60.17 -17.14
CA THR A 232 -3.25 -60.75 -17.06
C THR A 232 -4.07 -59.97 -16.00
N VAL A 233 -5.09 -59.17 -16.38
CA VAL A 233 -6.56 -59.40 -16.25
C VAL A 233 -7.24 -58.97 -14.92
N ILE A 234 -8.42 -58.35 -15.06
CA ILE A 234 -9.44 -58.04 -14.02
C ILE A 234 -10.63 -59.02 -14.20
N PRO A 235 -11.56 -59.15 -13.24
CA PRO A 235 -12.93 -58.82 -13.69
C PRO A 235 -13.81 -58.08 -12.67
N ARG A 236 -14.80 -57.37 -13.23
CA ARG A 236 -15.95 -56.77 -12.54
C ARG A 236 -17.22 -57.39 -13.11
N ALA A 237 -18.18 -57.73 -12.24
CA ALA A 237 -19.54 -58.11 -12.63
C ALA A 237 -20.55 -57.49 -11.64
N GLY A 238 -21.83 -57.47 -12.02
CA GLY A 238 -22.94 -57.05 -11.17
C GLY A 238 -24.27 -57.31 -11.87
N ASN A 239 -25.40 -57.19 -11.14
CA ASN A 239 -26.74 -57.03 -11.72
C ASN A 239 -27.80 -56.65 -10.66
N SER A 240 -29.05 -56.47 -11.09
CA SER A 240 -30.03 -55.55 -10.51
C SER A 240 -31.11 -56.15 -9.57
N ALA A 241 -31.72 -55.24 -8.81
CA ALA A 241 -33.15 -55.12 -8.46
C ALA A 241 -33.82 -56.07 -7.42
N LYS A 242 -34.31 -55.47 -6.32
CA LYS A 242 -35.75 -55.39 -5.96
C LYS A 242 -36.02 -54.45 -4.76
N THR A 243 -37.24 -53.91 -4.67
CA THR A 243 -37.81 -53.23 -3.48
C THR A 243 -38.88 -54.12 -2.83
N PRO A 244 -39.28 -53.87 -1.56
CA PRO A 244 -40.40 -52.97 -1.27
C PRO A 244 -40.25 -52.11 0.01
N ASN A 245 -41.26 -51.24 0.27
CA ASN A 245 -41.29 -50.26 1.37
C ASN A 245 -41.24 -50.84 2.80
N LYS A 246 -40.72 -50.02 3.73
CA LYS A 246 -41.43 -49.76 5.00
C LYS A 246 -41.21 -48.31 5.47
N GLU A 247 -42.22 -47.73 6.09
CA GLU A 247 -42.36 -46.31 6.41
C GLU A 247 -42.37 -46.08 7.92
N VAL A 248 -41.53 -45.17 8.44
CA VAL A 248 -41.60 -44.61 9.81
C VAL A 248 -41.06 -43.17 9.82
N THR A 249 -41.85 -42.25 10.37
CA THR A 249 -41.53 -40.82 10.56
C THR A 249 -40.47 -40.56 11.63
N ARG A 250 -39.71 -39.46 11.52
CA ARG A 250 -39.33 -38.61 12.67
C ARG A 250 -38.74 -37.25 12.28
N ASP A 251 -38.85 -36.32 13.22
CA ASP A 251 -38.76 -34.87 13.03
C ASP A 251 -37.35 -34.30 13.26
N ALA A 252 -37.15 -33.05 12.82
CA ALA A 252 -35.94 -32.28 13.08
C ALA A 252 -36.11 -31.34 14.31
N PRO A 253 -35.11 -31.22 15.19
CA PRO A 253 -35.10 -30.24 16.28
C PRO A 253 -34.38 -28.93 15.88
N SER A 254 -34.94 -27.79 16.31
CA SER A 254 -34.27 -26.48 16.28
C SER A 254 -33.19 -26.34 17.38
N PRO A 255 -32.22 -25.42 17.23
CA PRO A 255 -31.20 -25.18 18.25
C PRO A 255 -31.69 -24.26 19.38
N THR A 256 -31.19 -24.50 20.60
CA THR A 256 -31.29 -23.59 21.76
C THR A 256 -29.96 -23.61 22.55
N PRO A 257 -29.65 -22.56 23.33
CA PRO A 257 -28.27 -22.23 23.68
C PRO A 257 -27.75 -22.86 24.98
N MET A 258 -26.43 -23.05 25.01
CA MET A 258 -25.57 -23.10 26.20
C MET A 258 -24.33 -22.23 25.89
N GLY A 259 -23.64 -21.61 26.84
CA GLY A 259 -23.71 -21.74 28.30
C GLY A 259 -22.30 -21.70 28.86
N SER A 260 -21.67 -20.52 28.84
CA SER A 260 -20.23 -20.36 29.09
C SER A 260 -19.86 -20.45 30.58
N THR A 261 -19.46 -21.64 31.03
CA THR A 261 -18.81 -21.81 32.33
C THR A 261 -17.33 -21.49 32.23
N VAL A 262 -16.85 -20.55 33.05
CA VAL A 262 -15.42 -20.22 33.16
C VAL A 262 -14.67 -21.34 33.88
N VAL A 263 -13.56 -21.81 33.30
CA VAL A 263 -12.60 -22.70 33.94
C VAL A 263 -11.23 -22.04 33.92
N VAL A 264 -10.64 -21.84 35.10
CA VAL A 264 -9.31 -21.23 35.26
C VAL A 264 -8.24 -22.31 35.38
N PRO A 265 -7.22 -22.36 34.50
CA PRO A 265 -6.03 -23.17 34.70
C PRO A 265 -4.98 -22.39 35.50
N THR A 266 -4.76 -22.75 36.77
CA THR A 266 -3.63 -22.26 37.57
C THR A 266 -2.41 -23.16 37.39
N ASN A 267 -1.26 -22.62 36.94
CA ASN A 267 0.01 -23.04 37.55
C ASN A 267 1.22 -22.11 37.33
N SER A 268 2.08 -22.09 38.35
CA SER A 268 3.52 -21.74 38.38
C SER A 268 4.09 -20.71 37.40
N ASN A 269 4.26 -19.48 37.89
CA ASN A 269 5.34 -18.60 37.45
C ASN A 269 6.71 -19.18 37.84
N ASN A 270 7.67 -19.19 36.93
CA ASN A 270 9.09 -19.30 37.27
C ASN A 270 9.95 -18.58 36.21
N ALA A 271 10.01 -17.25 36.29
CA ALA A 271 10.74 -16.41 35.35
C ALA A 271 12.13 -16.05 35.92
N PRO A 272 13.24 -16.28 35.19
CA PRO A 272 14.55 -15.81 35.59
C PRO A 272 14.64 -14.30 35.39
N SER A 273 14.76 -13.54 36.49
CA SER A 273 14.95 -12.09 36.43
C SER A 273 16.33 -11.73 35.85
N SER A 274 16.35 -11.09 34.69
CA SER A 274 17.57 -10.54 34.08
C SER A 274 17.73 -9.05 34.43
N THR A 275 18.40 -8.79 35.55
CA THR A 275 18.70 -7.43 36.01
C THR A 275 19.63 -6.71 35.01
N ILE A 276 19.05 -5.84 34.17
CA ILE A 276 19.83 -4.87 33.39
C ILE A 276 20.54 -3.93 34.38
N ARG A 277 21.87 -3.96 34.40
CA ARG A 277 22.68 -2.97 35.13
C ARG A 277 22.78 -1.69 34.31
N ASP A 278 22.57 -0.56 34.96
CA ASP A 278 23.07 0.72 34.47
C ASP A 278 24.62 0.69 34.50
N GLU A 279 25.24 0.67 33.31
CA GLU A 279 26.66 1.00 33.17
C GLU A 279 26.79 2.29 32.38
N LYS A 280 27.34 3.31 33.03
CA LYS A 280 27.26 4.72 32.64
C LYS A 280 28.56 5.17 31.98
N GLU A 281 28.77 4.74 30.74
CA GLU A 281 29.89 5.25 29.94
C GLU A 281 29.62 6.71 29.52
N VAL A 282 30.61 7.59 29.72
CA VAL A 282 30.46 9.04 29.56
C VAL A 282 31.36 9.55 28.45
N LEU A 283 30.77 10.22 27.47
CA LEU A 283 31.46 11.00 26.43
C LEU A 283 30.97 12.46 26.44
N PRO A 284 31.81 13.43 26.03
CA PRO A 284 31.64 14.83 26.40
C PRO A 284 30.52 15.56 25.62
N ALA A 285 30.00 16.63 26.24
CA ALA A 285 28.97 17.48 25.64
C ALA A 285 29.51 18.32 24.47
N SER A 286 28.75 18.40 23.38
CA SER A 286 29.00 19.30 22.26
C SER A 286 28.29 20.63 22.46
N GLU A 287 28.95 21.73 22.12
CA GLU A 287 28.32 23.04 22.00
C GLU A 287 27.32 23.08 20.82
N ALA A 288 26.41 24.06 20.86
CA ALA A 288 25.32 24.20 19.90
C ALA A 288 25.68 25.15 18.74
N VAL A 289 25.28 24.77 17.51
CA VAL A 289 25.53 25.52 16.26
C VAL A 289 24.17 25.85 15.62
N PRO A 290 23.96 27.07 15.08
CA PRO A 290 22.66 27.50 14.55
C PRO A 290 22.24 26.76 13.26
N PRO A 291 20.93 26.67 12.96
CA PRO A 291 20.40 25.92 11.84
C PRO A 291 20.71 26.59 10.49
N THR A 292 21.33 25.83 9.59
CA THR A 292 21.51 26.22 8.17
C THR A 292 20.47 25.51 7.31
N SER A 293 19.93 26.20 6.30
CA SER A 293 18.94 25.66 5.37
C SER A 293 19.53 24.49 4.56
N THR A 294 18.94 23.30 4.69
CA THR A 294 19.40 22.08 4.03
C THR A 294 18.80 21.92 2.64
N ALA A 295 19.65 22.05 1.61
CA ALA A 295 19.38 21.42 0.32
C ALA A 295 19.37 19.89 0.48
N LEU A 296 18.57 19.19 -0.33
CA LEU A 296 18.49 17.72 -0.32
C LEU A 296 19.86 17.12 -0.69
N VAL A 297 20.45 16.33 0.20
CA VAL A 297 21.74 15.67 -0.07
C VAL A 297 21.47 14.40 -0.86
N LYS A 298 22.11 14.26 -2.03
CA LYS A 298 21.99 13.06 -2.86
C LYS A 298 22.57 11.83 -2.13
N PRO A 299 21.90 10.66 -2.14
CA PRO A 299 22.48 9.42 -1.63
C PRO A 299 23.72 8.96 -2.44
N PRO A 300 24.64 8.19 -1.82
CA PRO A 300 25.75 7.53 -2.51
C PRO A 300 25.26 6.72 -3.72
N ASN A 301 26.01 6.76 -4.83
CA ASN A 301 25.76 5.86 -5.94
C ASN A 301 26.16 4.45 -5.50
N LEU A 302 25.25 3.48 -5.56
CA LEU A 302 25.61 2.08 -5.30
C LEU A 302 26.50 1.59 -6.43
N ASP A 303 27.64 1.00 -6.08
CA ASP A 303 28.43 0.26 -7.04
C ASP A 303 27.66 -1.00 -7.50
N GLY A 304 27.78 -1.32 -8.78
CA GLY A 304 27.15 -2.52 -9.36
C GLY A 304 28.00 -3.79 -9.20
N SER A 305 29.06 -3.74 -8.38
CA SER A 305 30.17 -4.71 -8.37
C SER A 305 30.38 -5.42 -7.03
N THR A 306 30.06 -4.76 -5.92
CA THR A 306 30.24 -5.31 -4.57
C THR A 306 28.97 -6.04 -4.14
N LYS A 307 29.12 -7.31 -3.73
CA LYS A 307 27.99 -8.16 -3.34
C LYS A 307 27.53 -7.86 -1.92
N ARG A 308 26.27 -7.46 -1.78
CA ARG A 308 25.66 -7.05 -0.51
C ARG A 308 24.48 -7.95 -0.16
N HIS A 309 24.45 -8.41 1.09
CA HIS A 309 23.32 -9.20 1.61
C HIS A 309 22.03 -8.37 1.62
N SER A 310 22.11 -7.07 1.94
CA SER A 310 20.99 -6.14 1.81
C SER A 310 20.40 -6.13 0.40
N THR A 311 21.25 -6.11 -0.63
CA THR A 311 20.83 -6.15 -2.03
C THR A 311 20.23 -7.50 -2.41
N ALA A 312 20.74 -8.61 -1.88
CA ALA A 312 20.16 -9.94 -2.11
C ALA A 312 18.75 -10.08 -1.50
N GLU A 313 18.52 -9.55 -0.30
CA GLU A 313 17.17 -9.48 0.29
C GLU A 313 16.24 -8.59 -0.53
N LEU A 314 16.71 -7.39 -0.93
CA LEU A 314 15.96 -6.49 -1.80
C LEU A 314 15.58 -7.15 -3.14
N GLN A 315 16.52 -7.82 -3.81
CA GLN A 315 16.28 -8.61 -5.03
C GLN A 315 15.22 -9.69 -4.78
N THR A 316 15.31 -10.41 -3.67
CA THR A 316 14.36 -11.48 -3.28
C THR A 316 12.94 -10.95 -3.16
N ILE A 317 12.74 -9.82 -2.46
CA ILE A 317 11.42 -9.19 -2.27
C ILE A 317 10.88 -8.65 -3.60
N LEU A 318 11.74 -8.04 -4.42
CA LEU A 318 11.36 -7.55 -5.75
C LEU A 318 10.98 -8.69 -6.69
N THR A 319 11.60 -9.87 -6.59
CA THR A 319 11.19 -11.08 -7.32
C THR A 319 9.85 -11.61 -6.83
N GLN A 320 9.66 -11.75 -5.51
CA GLN A 320 8.38 -12.17 -4.90
C GLN A 320 7.20 -11.27 -5.31
N ARG A 321 7.45 -9.98 -5.55
CA ARG A 321 6.45 -8.99 -5.97
C ARG A 321 6.41 -8.75 -7.50
N GLY A 322 7.13 -9.52 -8.32
CA GLY A 322 7.07 -9.44 -9.80
C GLY A 322 7.76 -8.21 -10.43
N PHE A 323 8.67 -7.57 -9.69
CA PHE A 323 9.45 -6.42 -10.13
C PHE A 323 10.83 -6.79 -10.69
N TYR A 324 11.45 -7.86 -10.18
CA TYR A 324 12.76 -8.35 -10.59
C TYR A 324 12.66 -9.78 -11.14
N THR A 325 13.29 -10.06 -12.28
CA THR A 325 13.17 -11.35 -13.01
C THR A 325 14.51 -12.04 -13.25
N SER A 326 15.61 -11.43 -12.81
CA SER A 326 16.95 -12.02 -12.88
C SER A 326 17.28 -12.81 -11.61
N GLY A 327 18.41 -13.53 -11.61
CA GLY A 327 18.87 -14.26 -10.43
C GLY A 327 19.22 -13.35 -9.26
N ILE A 328 19.01 -13.84 -8.04
CA ILE A 328 19.44 -13.16 -6.81
C ILE A 328 20.95 -13.39 -6.65
N ASP A 329 21.74 -12.33 -6.76
CA ASP A 329 23.21 -12.38 -6.79
C ASP A 329 23.91 -11.40 -5.82
N GLY A 330 23.14 -10.50 -5.20
CA GLY A 330 23.61 -9.46 -4.28
C GLY A 330 24.24 -8.23 -4.94
N LEU A 331 24.23 -8.11 -6.27
CA LEU A 331 24.80 -6.98 -7.01
C LEU A 331 23.75 -5.91 -7.29
N TYR A 332 24.03 -4.64 -6.98
CA TYR A 332 23.10 -3.54 -7.28
C TYR A 332 23.26 -3.09 -8.74
N GLY A 333 23.02 -4.00 -9.68
CA GLY A 333 23.09 -3.72 -11.10
C GLY A 333 21.91 -2.88 -11.61
N PRO A 334 21.97 -2.39 -12.87
CA PRO A 334 20.89 -1.60 -13.47
C PRO A 334 19.51 -2.26 -13.43
N GLY A 335 19.45 -3.60 -13.53
CA GLY A 335 18.19 -4.35 -13.40
C GLY A 335 17.58 -4.30 -12.00
N THR A 336 18.41 -4.32 -10.94
CA THR A 336 17.95 -4.18 -9.56
C THR A 336 17.51 -2.74 -9.28
N GLN A 337 18.23 -1.74 -9.80
CA GLN A 337 17.80 -0.34 -9.74
C GLN A 337 16.45 -0.14 -10.45
N GLN A 338 16.31 -0.63 -11.69
CA GLN A 338 15.07 -0.50 -12.45
C GLN A 338 13.89 -1.19 -11.74
N ALA A 339 14.10 -2.38 -11.17
CA ALA A 339 13.08 -3.08 -10.39
C ALA A 339 12.67 -2.32 -9.13
N TYR A 340 13.62 -1.78 -8.36
CA TYR A 340 13.35 -0.94 -7.19
C TYR A 340 12.57 0.32 -7.57
N GLU A 341 13.04 1.08 -8.57
CA GLU A 341 12.35 2.29 -9.05
C GLU A 341 10.93 2.00 -9.55
N ARG A 342 10.73 0.83 -10.19
CA ARG A 342 9.44 0.37 -10.65
C ARG A 342 8.51 0.03 -9.48
N ALA A 343 8.99 -0.73 -8.49
CA ALA A 343 8.23 -1.00 -7.27
C ALA A 343 7.81 0.28 -6.52
N VAL A 344 8.69 1.29 -6.46
CA VAL A 344 8.43 2.61 -5.84
C VAL A 344 7.50 3.52 -6.69
N ARG A 345 7.07 3.06 -7.88
CA ARG A 345 6.02 3.69 -8.71
C ARG A 345 4.72 2.88 -8.80
N GLU A 346 4.77 1.57 -8.61
CA GLU A 346 3.68 0.65 -8.96
C GLU A 346 3.18 -0.22 -7.80
N LEU A 347 3.97 -0.50 -6.75
CA LEU A 347 3.51 -1.27 -5.60
C LEU A 347 2.67 -0.35 -4.67
N PRO A 348 1.36 -0.60 -4.45
CA PRO A 348 0.46 0.38 -3.83
C PRO A 348 0.94 0.92 -2.47
N ALA A 349 1.45 0.05 -1.59
CA ALA A 349 2.00 0.46 -0.30
C ALA A 349 3.20 1.43 -0.44
N LEU A 350 4.16 1.15 -1.32
CA LEU A 350 5.31 2.04 -1.55
C LEU A 350 4.88 3.38 -2.16
N VAL A 351 3.88 3.37 -3.05
CA VAL A 351 3.30 4.59 -3.62
C VAL A 351 2.65 5.45 -2.53
N LEU A 352 1.85 4.83 -1.65
CA LEU A 352 1.19 5.48 -0.53
C LEU A 352 2.20 6.13 0.43
N TYR A 353 3.16 5.36 0.95
CA TYR A 353 4.17 5.87 1.87
C TYR A 353 5.09 6.92 1.24
N LYS A 354 5.39 6.82 -0.06
CA LYS A 354 6.13 7.86 -0.80
C LYS A 354 5.36 9.16 -0.88
N GLN A 355 4.05 9.09 -1.10
CA GLN A 355 3.19 10.28 -1.10
C GLN A 355 3.07 10.87 0.30
N TYR A 356 3.00 10.07 1.38
CA TYR A 356 3.06 10.60 2.75
C TYR A 356 4.41 11.26 3.07
N ALA A 357 5.54 10.61 2.78
CA ALA A 357 6.88 11.14 2.99
C ALA A 357 7.10 12.50 2.28
N SER A 358 6.50 12.66 1.09
CA SER A 358 6.61 13.88 0.28
C SER A 358 5.83 15.09 0.84
N HIS A 359 4.81 14.87 1.68
CA HIS A 359 3.88 15.92 2.14
C HIS A 359 3.80 16.04 3.68
N SER A 360 4.35 15.09 4.42
CA SER A 360 4.60 15.19 5.86
C SER A 360 6.05 14.82 6.21
N PRO A 361 7.06 15.56 5.68
CA PRO A 361 8.45 15.38 6.07
C PRO A 361 8.60 15.63 7.58
N ARG A 362 8.76 14.55 8.35
CA ARG A 362 8.75 14.61 9.82
C ARG A 362 9.99 15.31 10.36
N SER A 363 9.80 16.54 10.78
CA SER A 363 10.76 17.43 11.47
C SER A 363 11.50 16.77 12.67
N LEU A 364 10.97 15.67 13.21
CA LEU A 364 11.61 14.88 14.26
C LEU A 364 12.91 14.20 13.82
N VAL A 365 13.11 13.90 12.52
CA VAL A 365 14.27 13.15 12.02
C VAL A 365 15.04 13.87 10.92
N THR A 366 14.41 14.72 10.12
CA THR A 366 15.09 15.45 9.03
C THR A 366 16.26 16.33 9.52
N GLY A 367 17.49 16.02 9.09
CA GLY A 367 18.64 16.93 9.17
C GLY A 367 19.63 16.73 10.32
N ASP A 368 19.55 15.62 11.06
CA ASP A 368 20.59 15.22 12.02
C ASP A 368 21.86 14.64 11.35
N ILE A 369 21.68 13.89 10.26
CA ILE A 369 22.73 13.39 9.36
C ILE A 369 22.25 13.47 7.89
N PRO A 370 23.14 13.55 6.89
CA PRO A 370 22.75 13.56 5.47
C PRO A 370 21.83 12.40 5.07
N ALA A 371 22.03 11.21 5.64
CA ALA A 371 21.22 10.03 5.34
C ALA A 371 19.72 10.19 5.62
N THR A 372 19.32 11.02 6.61
CA THR A 372 17.89 11.25 6.88
C THR A 372 17.22 12.16 5.85
N SER A 373 17.96 12.70 4.87
CA SER A 373 17.40 13.42 3.72
C SER A 373 17.23 12.57 2.46
N TRP A 374 17.71 11.32 2.43
CA TRP A 374 17.59 10.45 1.25
C TRP A 374 16.14 9.97 1.04
N PRO A 375 15.63 9.88 -0.20
CA PRO A 375 14.26 9.45 -0.48
C PRO A 375 13.92 8.05 0.07
N GLU A 376 14.82 7.08 -0.06
CA GLU A 376 14.66 5.74 0.51
C GLU A 376 14.58 5.75 2.05
N THR A 377 15.35 6.61 2.72
CA THR A 377 15.33 6.76 4.18
C THR A 377 14.08 7.50 4.66
N GLN A 378 13.62 8.53 3.96
CA GLN A 378 12.35 9.20 4.26
C GLN A 378 11.16 8.24 4.11
N LEU A 379 11.20 7.36 3.11
CA LEU A 379 10.22 6.29 2.92
C LEU A 379 10.24 5.31 4.10
N LEU A 380 11.42 4.77 4.45
CA LEU A 380 11.63 3.89 5.61
C LEU A 380 11.10 4.48 6.92
N LEU A 381 11.46 5.73 7.22
CA LEU A 381 11.04 6.42 8.44
C LEU A 381 9.51 6.64 8.50
N THR A 382 8.87 6.80 7.34
CA THR A 382 7.41 6.94 7.24
C THR A 382 6.71 5.61 7.50
N VAL A 383 7.21 4.49 6.95
CA VAL A 383 6.67 3.14 7.25
C VAL A 383 6.88 2.77 8.72
N ALA A 384 8.08 3.03 9.27
CA ALA A 384 8.40 2.73 10.65
C ALA A 384 7.53 3.50 11.65
N ASP A 385 7.16 4.75 11.34
CA ASP A 385 6.22 5.54 12.16
C ASP A 385 4.79 4.98 12.13
N GLU A 386 4.26 4.58 10.97
CA GLU A 386 2.93 3.95 10.92
C GLU A 386 2.93 2.62 11.68
N LEU A 387 4.01 1.84 11.58
CA LEU A 387 4.25 0.64 12.38
C LEU A 387 4.42 0.93 13.89
N ALA A 388 4.90 2.11 14.27
CA ALA A 388 4.90 2.52 15.67
C ALA A 388 3.48 2.83 16.18
N ALA A 389 2.54 3.20 15.31
CA ALA A 389 1.16 3.55 15.66
C ALA A 389 1.02 4.58 16.81
N GLY A 390 2.04 5.44 16.99
CA GLY A 390 2.13 6.41 18.08
C GLY A 390 2.70 5.88 19.41
N THR A 391 3.10 4.61 19.51
CA THR A 391 3.70 4.01 20.73
C THR A 391 5.24 4.11 20.79
N THR A 392 5.86 4.89 19.91
CA THR A 392 7.31 5.14 19.84
C THR A 392 7.91 5.51 21.20
N ASP A 393 8.96 4.81 21.64
CA ASP A 393 9.69 5.17 22.86
C ASP A 393 10.45 6.50 22.67
N GLN A 394 9.87 7.57 23.23
CA GLN A 394 10.40 8.93 23.17
C GLN A 394 11.72 9.14 23.94
N LYS A 395 12.11 8.23 24.84
CA LYS A 395 13.42 8.25 25.50
C LYS A 395 14.46 7.59 24.59
N ARG A 396 14.18 6.38 24.10
CA ARG A 396 15.04 5.65 23.17
C ARG A 396 15.25 6.42 21.86
N ALA A 397 14.22 7.04 21.31
CA ALA A 397 14.31 7.87 20.10
C ALA A 397 15.31 9.04 20.26
N LYS A 398 15.29 9.72 21.43
CA LYS A 398 16.24 10.82 21.73
C LYS A 398 17.68 10.30 21.89
N PHE A 399 17.86 9.18 22.58
CA PHE A 399 19.16 8.56 22.79
C PHE A 399 19.80 8.09 21.48
N LEU A 400 19.05 7.37 20.63
CA LEU A 400 19.52 6.96 19.31
C LEU A 400 19.82 8.17 18.41
N LYS A 401 18.96 9.21 18.42
CA LYS A 401 19.20 10.44 17.66
C LYS A 401 20.52 11.14 18.05
N GLN A 402 20.93 11.08 19.31
CA GLN A 402 22.23 11.62 19.74
C GLN A 402 23.41 10.81 19.19
N GLN A 403 23.29 9.49 19.04
CA GLN A 403 24.35 8.62 18.50
C GLN A 403 24.50 8.72 16.97
N ARG A 404 23.41 8.94 16.22
CA ARG A 404 23.39 9.00 14.74
C ARG A 404 24.56 9.77 14.14
N LYS A 405 24.85 10.98 14.63
CA LYS A 405 25.92 11.83 14.07
C LYS A 405 27.30 11.18 14.22
N ALA A 406 27.63 10.70 15.41
CA ALA A 406 28.91 10.06 15.69
C ALA A 406 29.08 8.76 14.88
N LEU A 407 28.03 7.95 14.79
CA LEU A 407 28.04 6.70 14.02
C LEU A 407 28.18 6.97 12.51
N TYR A 408 27.44 7.93 11.95
CA TYR A 408 27.50 8.27 10.53
C TYR A 408 28.88 8.79 10.09
N THR A 409 29.57 9.55 10.94
CA THR A 409 30.91 10.09 10.66
C THR A 409 32.05 9.24 11.22
N THR A 410 31.80 7.99 11.64
CA THR A 410 32.81 7.17 12.30
C THR A 410 34.03 6.90 11.41
N LYS A 411 35.18 6.73 12.07
CA LYS A 411 36.44 6.24 11.48
C LYS A 411 37.00 5.01 12.22
N THR A 412 36.17 4.41 13.07
CA THR A 412 36.44 3.16 13.78
C THR A 412 35.30 2.18 13.54
N THR A 413 35.63 0.90 13.53
CA THR A 413 34.68 -0.22 13.45
C THR A 413 33.85 -0.33 14.74
N LEU A 414 32.78 -1.13 14.69
CA LEU A 414 32.08 -1.54 15.91
C LEU A 414 32.92 -2.54 16.70
N SER A 415 32.84 -2.49 18.02
CA SER A 415 33.35 -3.60 18.86
C SER A 415 32.58 -4.88 18.56
N ALA A 416 33.20 -6.05 18.74
CA ALA A 416 32.56 -7.33 18.46
C ALA A 416 31.20 -7.49 19.19
N VAL A 417 31.13 -7.05 20.45
CA VAL A 417 29.92 -7.03 21.28
C VAL A 417 28.83 -6.11 20.70
N ALA A 418 29.20 -4.91 20.26
CA ALA A 418 28.26 -3.99 19.62
C ALA A 418 27.76 -4.57 18.28
N SER A 419 28.63 -5.15 17.47
CA SER A 419 28.25 -5.78 16.19
C SER A 419 27.31 -6.97 16.39
N SER A 420 27.53 -7.81 17.41
CA SER A 420 26.62 -8.90 17.78
C SER A 420 25.27 -8.32 18.13
N ARG A 421 25.21 -7.46 19.16
CA ARG A 421 23.96 -6.87 19.68
C ARG A 421 23.12 -6.19 18.60
N THR A 422 23.75 -5.59 17.58
CA THR A 422 23.03 -4.98 16.45
C THR A 422 22.52 -6.00 15.43
N LYS A 423 23.24 -7.12 15.21
CA LYS A 423 22.77 -8.25 14.39
C LYS A 423 21.66 -9.01 15.08
N ASP A 424 21.83 -9.32 16.38
CA ASP A 424 20.88 -10.02 17.23
C ASP A 424 19.55 -9.24 17.27
N TRP A 425 19.61 -7.92 17.46
CA TRP A 425 18.46 -7.02 17.32
C TRP A 425 17.78 -7.10 15.96
N ALA A 426 18.55 -7.08 14.86
CA ALA A 426 17.99 -7.11 13.51
C ALA A 426 17.35 -8.47 13.20
N ALA A 427 17.91 -9.57 13.72
CA ALA A 427 17.36 -10.91 13.57
C ALA A 427 16.00 -11.04 14.28
N SER A 428 15.93 -10.75 15.59
CA SER A 428 14.66 -10.81 16.34
C SER A 428 13.62 -9.82 15.82
N LEU A 429 14.04 -8.63 15.35
CA LEU A 429 13.14 -7.70 14.68
C LEU A 429 12.52 -8.32 13.42
N TRP A 430 13.33 -8.94 12.55
CA TRP A 430 12.80 -9.53 11.31
C TRP A 430 11.97 -10.78 11.55
N GLU A 431 12.32 -11.60 12.54
CA GLU A 431 11.52 -12.74 13.02
C GLU A 431 10.11 -12.27 13.43
N ASN A 432 10.02 -11.36 14.40
CA ASN A 432 8.74 -10.84 14.90
C ASN A 432 7.93 -10.08 13.83
N LEU A 433 8.57 -9.35 12.91
CA LEU A 433 7.89 -8.68 11.80
C LEU A 433 7.41 -9.66 10.72
N ASN A 434 8.09 -10.79 10.51
CA ASN A 434 7.66 -11.83 9.57
C ASN A 434 6.44 -12.59 10.10
N ASP A 435 6.44 -12.93 11.38
CA ASP A 435 5.32 -13.60 12.04
C ASP A 435 4.08 -12.70 12.03
N TRP A 436 4.23 -11.43 12.43
CA TRP A 436 3.14 -10.44 12.36
C TRP A 436 2.63 -10.20 10.92
N ALA A 437 3.52 -10.25 9.93
CA ALA A 437 3.15 -10.19 8.51
C ALA A 437 2.39 -11.42 8.00
N SER A 438 2.37 -12.53 8.74
CA SER A 438 1.59 -13.72 8.41
C SER A 438 0.14 -13.69 8.93
N GLU A 439 -0.14 -12.84 9.92
CA GLU A 439 -1.45 -12.74 10.58
C GLU A 439 -2.54 -12.13 9.68
N ASP A 440 -2.19 -11.11 8.89
CA ASP A 440 -3.14 -10.35 8.05
C ASP A 440 -2.46 -9.85 6.75
N PRO A 441 -3.17 -9.85 5.59
CA PRO A 441 -2.64 -9.33 4.33
C PRO A 441 -2.15 -7.87 4.40
N PHE A 442 -2.79 -7.00 5.19
CA PHE A 442 -2.32 -5.63 5.41
C PHE A 442 -0.95 -5.61 6.10
N HIS A 443 -0.75 -6.42 7.15
CA HIS A 443 0.57 -6.53 7.79
C HIS A 443 1.64 -6.93 6.76
N SER A 444 1.34 -7.92 5.90
CA SER A 444 2.22 -8.32 4.79
C SER A 444 2.56 -7.17 3.83
N HIS A 445 1.60 -6.33 3.47
CA HIS A 445 1.82 -5.16 2.60
C HIS A 445 2.66 -4.06 3.27
N VAL A 446 2.43 -3.74 4.55
CA VAL A 446 3.27 -2.78 5.30
C VAL A 446 4.69 -3.30 5.47
N ILE A 447 4.85 -4.56 5.91
CA ILE A 447 6.16 -5.16 6.11
C ILE A 447 6.91 -5.32 4.79
N THR A 448 6.23 -5.50 3.66
CA THR A 448 6.86 -5.43 2.33
C THR A 448 7.38 -4.02 2.04
N ALA A 449 6.60 -2.96 2.30
CA ALA A 449 7.07 -1.59 2.13
C ALA A 449 8.25 -1.25 3.07
N LEU A 450 8.21 -1.75 4.31
CA LEU A 450 9.31 -1.63 5.26
C LEU A 450 10.56 -2.33 4.72
N LYS A 451 10.49 -3.62 4.36
CA LYS A 451 11.64 -4.38 3.86
C LYS A 451 12.29 -3.74 2.64
N VAL A 452 11.50 -3.32 1.64
CA VAL A 452 12.04 -2.67 0.43
C VAL A 452 12.77 -1.37 0.76
N SER A 453 12.18 -0.50 1.59
CA SER A 453 12.82 0.77 1.99
C SER A 453 13.99 0.58 2.96
N TYR A 454 13.92 -0.44 3.83
CA TYR A 454 14.97 -0.83 4.77
C TYR A 454 16.21 -1.31 4.02
N HIS A 455 16.09 -2.34 3.18
CA HIS A 455 17.24 -2.94 2.52
C HIS A 455 17.86 -2.03 1.44
N GLN A 456 17.04 -1.18 0.80
CA GLN A 456 17.56 -0.09 -0.03
C GLN A 456 18.40 0.90 0.81
N THR A 457 17.88 1.37 1.95
CA THR A 457 18.60 2.30 2.84
C THR A 457 19.87 1.66 3.42
N GLN A 458 19.79 0.41 3.84
CA GLN A 458 20.94 -0.37 4.31
C GLN A 458 22.03 -0.46 3.23
N SER A 459 21.67 -0.74 1.97
CA SER A 459 22.62 -0.79 0.85
C SER A 459 23.34 0.56 0.65
N ARG A 460 22.63 1.68 0.79
CA ARG A 460 23.22 3.03 0.71
C ARG A 460 24.16 3.34 1.89
N LEU A 461 23.83 2.86 3.07
CA LEU A 461 24.67 3.00 4.26
C LEU A 461 25.92 2.12 4.16
N GLU A 462 25.79 0.89 3.66
CA GLU A 462 26.91 0.02 3.31
C GLU A 462 27.86 0.73 2.33
N GLN A 463 27.34 1.29 1.24
CA GLN A 463 28.15 2.10 0.31
C GLN A 463 28.82 3.30 1.00
N HIS A 464 28.10 4.07 1.82
CA HIS A 464 28.67 5.22 2.55
C HIS A 464 29.86 4.82 3.44
N TYR A 465 29.81 3.64 4.06
CA TYR A 465 30.94 3.13 4.86
C TYR A 465 32.06 2.52 3.99
N SER A 466 31.74 1.84 2.87
CA SER A 466 32.75 1.43 1.87
C SER A 466 33.51 2.63 1.29
N ASP A 467 32.80 3.68 0.89
CA ASP A 467 33.34 4.96 0.41
C ASP A 467 34.21 5.67 1.48
N ALA A 468 33.93 5.40 2.76
CA ALA A 468 34.69 5.89 3.90
C ALA A 468 35.94 5.06 4.26
N GLY A 469 36.17 3.93 3.57
CA GLY A 469 37.34 3.05 3.72
C GLY A 469 37.12 1.77 4.53
N PHE A 470 35.89 1.42 4.90
CA PHE A 470 35.58 0.18 5.62
C PHE A 470 35.44 -1.02 4.67
N THR A 471 35.81 -2.22 5.15
CA THR A 471 35.55 -3.48 4.41
C THR A 471 34.05 -3.82 4.39
N ASP A 472 33.60 -4.64 3.45
CA ASP A 472 32.19 -5.02 3.28
C ASP A 472 31.52 -5.52 4.58
N VAL A 473 32.26 -6.25 5.42
CA VAL A 473 31.77 -6.77 6.71
C VAL A 473 31.59 -5.63 7.72
N GLU A 474 32.56 -4.74 7.84
CA GLU A 474 32.53 -3.59 8.76
C GLU A 474 31.48 -2.57 8.32
N ALA A 475 31.37 -2.34 7.01
CA ALA A 475 30.38 -1.46 6.39
C ALA A 475 28.94 -1.96 6.61
N ARG A 476 28.70 -3.27 6.44
CA ARG A 476 27.42 -3.92 6.78
C ARG A 476 27.09 -3.81 8.26
N ASP A 477 28.05 -4.09 9.13
CA ASP A 477 27.83 -4.08 10.58
C ASP A 477 27.52 -2.64 11.07
N LEU A 478 28.24 -1.64 10.55
CA LEU A 478 27.96 -0.21 10.77
C LEU A 478 26.62 0.25 10.16
N ALA A 479 26.23 -0.30 9.00
CA ALA A 479 24.93 -0.04 8.40
C ALA A 479 23.79 -0.58 9.28
N ILE A 480 23.87 -1.82 9.77
CA ILE A 480 22.86 -2.40 10.66
C ILE A 480 22.74 -1.59 11.96
N ALA A 481 23.86 -1.16 12.56
CA ALA A 481 23.84 -0.27 13.72
C ALA A 481 23.19 1.10 13.42
N MET A 482 23.37 1.64 12.20
CA MET A 482 22.70 2.86 11.77
C MET A 482 21.20 2.63 11.53
N MET A 483 20.79 1.50 10.98
CA MET A 483 19.38 1.14 10.84
C MET A 483 18.69 1.03 12.20
N GLN A 484 19.35 0.42 13.20
CA GLN A 484 18.88 0.45 14.59
C GLN A 484 18.72 1.88 15.12
N ASN A 485 19.65 2.78 14.79
CA ASN A 485 19.56 4.18 15.19
C ASN A 485 18.49 4.97 14.42
N LEU A 486 18.12 4.56 13.20
CA LEU A 486 17.11 5.22 12.37
C LEU A 486 15.66 4.87 12.77
N VAL A 487 15.37 3.58 13.00
CA VAL A 487 13.99 3.08 13.24
C VAL A 487 13.80 2.25 14.51
N GLY A 488 14.84 2.05 15.31
CA GLY A 488 14.82 1.16 16.46
C GLY A 488 14.10 1.67 17.71
N ALA A 489 13.50 2.87 17.70
CA ALA A 489 12.59 3.34 18.76
C ALA A 489 11.12 3.25 18.34
N GLU A 490 10.88 3.39 17.04
CA GLU A 490 9.60 3.26 16.35
C GLU A 490 9.18 1.79 16.30
N LEU A 491 10.10 0.90 15.91
CA LEU A 491 9.89 -0.55 15.83
C LEU A 491 10.09 -1.29 17.17
N ASN A 492 10.22 -0.57 18.30
CA ASN A 492 10.49 -1.19 19.62
C ASN A 492 9.36 -2.14 20.08
N ARG A 493 8.15 -2.05 19.53
CA ARG A 493 7.04 -2.96 19.88
C ARG A 493 7.18 -4.39 19.31
N PHE A 494 8.20 -4.62 18.47
CA PHE A 494 8.51 -5.91 17.85
C PHE A 494 9.83 -6.50 18.40
N LEU A 495 10.14 -6.20 19.68
CA LEU A 495 11.36 -6.57 20.41
C LEU A 495 11.01 -6.97 21.85
#